data_AF-A0A8T5ZQG1-F1
#
_entry.id   AF-A0A8T5ZQG1-F1
#
_cell.length_a   1.000
_cell.length_b   1.000
_cell.length_c   1.000
_cell.angle_alpha   90.00
_cell.angle_beta   90.00
_cell.angle_gamma   90.00
#
_symmetry.space_group_name_H-M   'P 1'
#
loop_
_entity.id
_entity.type
_entity.pdbx_description
1 polymer ?
#
loop_
_entity_poly.entity_id
_entity_poly.type
_entity_poly.pdbx_seq_one_letter_code
_entity_poly.pdbx_strand_id
1 'polypeptide(L)'
;TRLDAEVKSWFAFALQKCHELALLRDALNSGDTAALAEWSAPIQARRHSTRVHNPAVEKRLAAITAQDSQRANVYEVRAEAQRARFKLPAWPTTTIGSFPQTTEIRTLRLDFKKGNLDANNYRTGIAEHIKQAIVEQERLGLDVLVHGEAERNDMVEYFGEHLDGFVFTQNGWVQSYGSRCVKPPIVIGDISRPAPITVEWAKYAQSLTDKPVKGMLTGPVTILCWSFPREDVSRETIAKQIALALRDEVADLEAAGIGIIQIDE
;
A
#
# COMPACT_ATOMS: atom_id res chain seq x y z
N THR A 1 12.54 -14.38 11.35
CA THR A 1 11.39 -13.44 11.26
C THR A 1 11.83 -12.11 11.82
N ARG A 2 11.39 -11.00 11.22
CA ARG A 2 11.59 -9.64 11.77
C ARG A 2 10.41 -9.17 12.63
N LEU A 3 9.37 -9.99 12.77
CA LEU A 3 8.27 -9.73 13.69
C LEU A 3 8.77 -9.86 15.13
N ASP A 4 8.45 -8.88 15.96
CA ASP A 4 8.69 -8.94 17.39
C ASP A 4 7.84 -10.04 18.06
N ALA A 5 8.21 -10.39 19.30
CA ALA A 5 7.60 -11.50 20.02
C ALA A 5 6.10 -11.30 20.28
N GLU A 6 5.68 -10.06 20.54
CA GLU A 6 4.29 -9.72 20.80
C GLU A 6 3.44 -9.96 19.55
N VAL A 7 3.78 -9.34 18.40
CA VAL A 7 3.01 -9.54 17.16
C VAL A 7 3.04 -10.99 16.69
N LYS A 8 4.20 -11.64 16.80
CA LYS A 8 4.33 -13.05 16.43
C LYS A 8 3.37 -13.93 17.24
N SER A 9 3.16 -13.61 18.53
CA SER A 9 2.25 -14.37 19.40
C SER A 9 0.77 -14.26 19.00
N TRP A 10 0.42 -13.31 18.13
CA TRP A 10 -0.95 -13.16 17.63
C TRP A 10 -1.26 -14.00 16.39
N PHE A 11 -0.29 -14.74 15.86
CA PHE A 11 -0.42 -15.41 14.57
C PHE A 11 -0.36 -16.92 14.68
N ALA A 12 -1.29 -17.57 13.98
CA ALA A 12 -1.28 -19.00 13.71
C ALA A 12 -1.33 -19.24 12.20
N PHE A 13 -0.25 -19.80 11.63
CA PHE A 13 -0.23 -20.23 10.22
C PHE A 13 -0.68 -21.70 10.13
N ALA A 14 -0.59 -22.32 8.94
CA ALA A 14 -1.14 -23.66 8.70
C ALA A 14 -0.75 -24.70 9.76
N LEU A 15 0.53 -24.76 10.16
CA LEU A 15 1.00 -25.72 11.17
C LEU A 15 0.42 -25.43 12.57
N GLN A 16 0.37 -24.16 12.97
CA GLN A 16 -0.24 -23.76 14.24
C GLN A 16 -1.75 -24.04 14.24
N LYS A 17 -2.44 -23.83 13.12
CA LYS A 17 -3.88 -24.14 12.98
C LYS A 17 -4.16 -25.64 13.11
N CYS A 18 -3.26 -26.51 12.63
CA CYS A 18 -3.37 -27.95 12.89
C CYS A 18 -3.24 -28.29 14.39
N HIS A 19 -2.38 -27.58 15.12
CA HIS A 19 -2.26 -27.71 16.57
C HIS A 19 -3.53 -27.21 17.30
N GLU A 20 -4.09 -26.09 16.86
CA GLU A 20 -5.35 -25.53 17.40
C GLU A 20 -6.51 -26.54 17.31
N LEU A 21 -6.61 -27.30 16.21
CA LEU A 21 -7.61 -28.36 16.07
C LEU A 21 -7.45 -29.47 17.12
N ALA A 22 -6.21 -29.84 17.47
CA ALA A 22 -5.95 -30.82 18.51
C ALA A 22 -6.35 -30.29 19.91
N LEU A 23 -6.01 -29.03 20.22
CA LEU A 23 -6.42 -28.38 21.46
C LEU A 23 -7.95 -28.33 21.62
N LEU A 24 -8.67 -27.98 20.54
CA LEU A 24 -10.14 -27.96 20.53
C LEU A 24 -10.73 -29.35 20.73
N ARG A 25 -10.21 -30.36 20.02
CA ARG A 25 -10.63 -31.76 20.19
C ARG A 25 -10.47 -32.21 21.64
N ASP A 26 -9.31 -31.94 22.24
CA ASP A 26 -8.99 -32.42 23.59
C ASP A 26 -9.90 -31.77 24.62
N ALA A 27 -10.13 -30.46 24.53
CA ALA A 27 -11.05 -29.75 25.40
C ALA A 27 -12.50 -30.23 25.27
N LEU A 28 -12.97 -30.54 24.05
CA LEU A 28 -14.32 -31.07 23.83
C LEU A 28 -14.50 -32.48 24.41
N ASN A 29 -13.45 -33.30 24.40
CA ASN A 29 -13.50 -34.68 24.89
C ASN A 29 -13.29 -34.79 26.41
N SER A 30 -12.44 -33.94 27.00
CA SER A 30 -12.09 -33.99 28.43
C SER A 30 -12.90 -33.02 29.29
N GLY A 31 -13.41 -31.93 28.71
CA GLY A 31 -13.99 -30.79 29.43
C GLY A 31 -12.95 -29.82 30.03
N ASP A 32 -11.65 -30.11 29.92
CA ASP A 32 -10.58 -29.23 30.40
C ASP A 32 -10.19 -28.18 29.34
N THR A 33 -10.35 -26.90 29.67
CA THR A 33 -10.07 -25.77 28.78
C THR A 33 -8.79 -25.01 29.12
N ALA A 34 -7.99 -25.47 30.10
CA ALA A 34 -6.80 -24.73 30.56
C ALA A 34 -5.80 -24.46 29.42
N ALA A 35 -5.48 -25.47 28.62
CA ALA A 35 -4.56 -25.35 27.49
C ALA A 35 -5.07 -24.40 26.39
N LEU A 36 -6.39 -24.35 26.16
CA LEU A 36 -7.01 -23.39 25.23
C LEU A 36 -6.91 -21.95 25.75
N ALA A 37 -7.12 -21.74 27.05
CA ALA A 37 -7.00 -20.44 27.67
C ALA A 37 -5.56 -19.91 27.60
N GLU A 38 -4.57 -20.77 27.87
CA GLU A 38 -3.15 -20.43 27.74
C GLU A 38 -2.77 -20.10 26.28
N TRP A 39 -3.16 -20.95 25.33
CA TRP A 39 -2.87 -20.74 23.90
C TRP A 39 -3.49 -19.44 23.37
N SER A 40 -4.71 -19.11 23.79
CA SER A 40 -5.44 -17.92 23.31
C SER A 40 -5.14 -16.64 24.08
N ALA A 41 -4.40 -16.70 25.19
CA ALA A 41 -4.09 -15.54 26.03
C ALA A 41 -3.48 -14.35 25.26
N PRO A 42 -2.55 -14.54 24.30
CA PRO A 42 -2.02 -13.42 23.51
C PRO A 42 -3.08 -12.71 22.65
N ILE A 43 -4.04 -13.45 22.09
CA ILE A 43 -5.14 -12.88 21.30
C ILE A 43 -6.13 -12.12 22.19
N GLN A 44 -6.35 -12.58 23.42
CA GLN A 44 -7.16 -11.83 24.38
C GLN A 44 -6.46 -10.52 24.78
N ALA A 45 -5.15 -10.57 25.09
CA ALA A 45 -4.36 -9.39 25.41
C ALA A 45 -4.32 -8.38 24.25
N ARG A 46 -4.24 -8.86 23.00
CA ARG A 46 -4.25 -8.03 21.78
C ARG A 46 -5.43 -7.06 21.73
N ARG A 47 -6.59 -7.42 22.29
CA ARG A 47 -7.80 -6.56 22.32
C ARG A 47 -7.59 -5.23 23.03
N HIS A 48 -6.55 -5.11 23.86
CA HIS A 48 -6.22 -3.91 24.62
C HIS A 48 -4.86 -3.31 24.21
N SER A 49 -4.21 -3.84 23.17
CA SER A 49 -2.89 -3.36 22.75
C SER A 49 -2.98 -1.99 22.10
N THR A 50 -2.11 -1.07 22.50
CA THR A 50 -1.97 0.27 21.89
C THR A 50 -1.39 0.21 20.47
N ARG A 51 -0.90 -0.95 20.03
CA ARG A 51 -0.48 -1.20 18.64
C ARG A 51 -1.65 -1.51 17.73
N VAL A 52 -2.80 -1.86 18.32
CA VAL A 52 -4.02 -2.25 17.63
C VAL A 52 -4.96 -1.05 17.53
N HIS A 53 -5.04 -0.24 18.60
CA HIS A 53 -5.93 0.91 18.71
C HIS A 53 -5.17 2.23 18.66
N ASN A 54 -5.56 3.12 17.75
CA ASN A 54 -5.02 4.46 17.62
C ASN A 54 -6.15 5.49 17.79
N PRO A 55 -6.23 6.18 18.95
CA PRO A 55 -7.31 7.14 19.22
C PRO A 55 -7.42 8.28 18.19
N ALA A 56 -6.31 8.67 17.56
CA ALA A 56 -6.33 9.69 16.51
C ALA A 56 -7.02 9.17 15.23
N VAL A 57 -6.77 7.91 14.86
CA VAL A 57 -7.42 7.26 13.72
C VAL A 57 -8.91 7.05 14.00
N GLU A 58 -9.26 6.55 15.18
CA GLU A 58 -10.66 6.38 15.60
C GLU A 58 -11.45 7.69 15.55
N LYS A 59 -10.89 8.77 16.10
CA LYS A 59 -11.49 10.10 16.06
C LYS A 59 -11.68 10.60 14.62
N ARG A 60 -10.69 10.39 13.75
CA ARG A 60 -10.74 10.79 12.35
C ARG A 60 -11.77 10.01 11.55
N LEU A 61 -11.89 8.70 11.82
CA LEU A 61 -12.89 7.83 11.22
C LEU A 61 -14.31 8.25 11.60
N ALA A 62 -14.54 8.59 12.88
CA ALA A 62 -15.82 9.07 13.37
C ALA A 62 -16.24 10.43 12.78
N ALA A 63 -15.28 11.21 12.27
CA ALA A 63 -15.54 12.50 11.66
C ALA A 63 -15.89 12.44 10.16
N ILE A 64 -15.90 11.25 9.53
CA ILE A 64 -16.27 11.11 8.12
C ILE A 64 -17.74 11.51 7.93
N THR A 65 -17.97 12.39 6.96
CA THR A 65 -19.30 12.83 6.53
C THR A 65 -19.60 12.31 5.12
N ALA A 66 -20.87 12.37 4.71
CA ALA A 66 -21.25 12.01 3.33
C ALA A 66 -20.52 12.87 2.28
N GLN A 67 -20.22 14.14 2.61
CA GLN A 67 -19.55 15.07 1.71
C GLN A 67 -18.11 14.68 1.39
N ASP A 68 -17.44 13.95 2.29
CA ASP A 68 -16.06 13.48 2.07
C ASP A 68 -15.93 12.48 0.92
N SER A 69 -17.04 11.85 0.52
CA SER A 69 -17.12 10.94 -0.63
C SER A 69 -17.45 11.64 -1.95
N GLN A 70 -17.67 12.96 -1.93
CA GLN A 70 -18.16 13.73 -3.07
C GLN A 70 -17.09 14.71 -3.57
N ARG A 71 -16.95 14.81 -4.90
CA ARG A 71 -16.17 15.89 -5.53
C ARG A 71 -16.94 17.21 -5.40
N ALA A 72 -16.22 18.33 -5.32
CA ALA A 72 -16.82 19.66 -5.17
C ALA A 72 -17.75 20.07 -6.33
N ASN A 73 -17.51 19.56 -7.54
CA ASN A 73 -18.29 19.86 -8.73
C ASN A 73 -18.57 18.56 -9.52
N VAL A 74 -19.65 18.54 -10.31
CA VAL A 74 -19.99 17.43 -11.23
C VAL A 74 -18.99 17.30 -12.38
N TYR A 75 -19.02 16.16 -13.10
CA TYR A 75 -18.01 15.85 -14.10
C TYR A 75 -17.92 16.89 -15.21
N GLU A 76 -19.06 17.39 -15.70
CA GLU A 76 -19.15 18.33 -16.81
C GLU A 76 -18.34 19.61 -16.54
N VAL A 77 -18.51 20.19 -15.34
CA VAL A 77 -17.76 21.36 -14.87
C VAL A 77 -16.27 21.06 -14.71
N ARG A 78 -15.93 19.90 -14.12
CA ARG A 78 -14.53 19.50 -13.93
C ARG A 78 -13.82 19.26 -15.27
N ALA A 79 -14.51 18.65 -16.22
CA ALA A 79 -13.96 18.29 -17.52
C ALA A 79 -13.59 19.54 -18.34
N GLU A 80 -14.37 20.61 -18.24
CA GLU A 80 -14.03 21.91 -18.85
C GLU A 80 -12.75 22.50 -18.25
N ALA A 81 -12.66 22.57 -16.91
CA ALA A 81 -11.46 23.05 -16.22
C ALA A 81 -10.23 22.20 -16.53
N GLN A 82 -10.38 20.87 -16.60
CA GLN A 82 -9.31 19.93 -16.95
C GLN A 82 -8.83 20.14 -18.39
N ARG A 83 -9.74 20.30 -19.37
CA ARG A 83 -9.38 20.59 -20.76
C ARG A 83 -8.62 21.91 -20.87
N ALA A 84 -9.07 22.95 -20.17
CA ALA A 84 -8.39 24.25 -20.15
C ALA A 84 -6.99 24.18 -19.54
N ARG A 85 -6.81 23.41 -18.46
CA ARG A 85 -5.53 23.22 -17.77
C ARG A 85 -4.53 22.39 -18.60
N PHE A 86 -4.94 21.21 -19.04
CA PHE A 86 -4.01 20.23 -19.63
C PHE A 86 -3.86 20.35 -21.14
N LYS A 87 -4.83 20.98 -21.83
CA LYS A 87 -4.81 21.21 -23.29
C LYS A 87 -4.46 19.95 -24.10
N LEU A 88 -4.95 18.80 -23.65
CA LEU A 88 -4.75 17.52 -24.30
C LEU A 88 -5.39 17.51 -25.71
N PRO A 89 -4.80 16.81 -26.68
CA PRO A 89 -5.40 16.67 -28.01
C PRO A 89 -6.70 15.85 -27.94
N ALA A 90 -7.44 15.77 -29.05
CA ALA A 90 -8.71 15.04 -29.11
C ALA A 90 -8.56 13.54 -28.78
N TRP A 91 -7.40 12.96 -29.07
CA TRP A 91 -7.08 11.55 -28.81
C TRP A 91 -5.76 11.46 -28.02
N PRO A 92 -5.79 11.81 -26.71
CA PRO A 92 -4.58 11.81 -25.91
C PRO A 92 -4.07 10.40 -25.67
N THR A 93 -2.75 10.25 -25.76
CA THR A 93 -2.02 9.00 -25.60
C THR A 93 -1.32 8.95 -24.25
N THR A 94 -1.38 7.79 -23.60
CA THR A 94 -0.76 7.54 -22.29
C THR A 94 -0.53 6.04 -22.10
N THR A 95 0.18 5.67 -21.06
CA THR A 95 0.33 4.28 -20.59
C THR A 95 -0.29 4.12 -19.19
N ILE A 96 -0.29 2.89 -18.68
CA ILE A 96 -1.02 2.55 -17.44
C ILE A 96 -0.22 2.87 -16.17
N GLY A 97 1.09 2.68 -16.14
CA GLY A 97 1.90 2.87 -14.93
C GLY A 97 3.29 2.24 -15.06
N SER A 98 3.43 1.00 -14.63
CA SER A 98 4.70 0.27 -14.60
C SER A 98 5.38 0.14 -15.96
N PHE A 99 6.70 0.28 -15.97
CA PHE A 99 7.57 -0.11 -17.09
C PHE A 99 8.36 -1.40 -16.79
N PRO A 100 9.07 -1.98 -17.77
CA PRO A 100 9.76 -3.26 -17.57
C PRO A 100 10.69 -3.26 -16.35
N GLN A 101 10.44 -4.18 -15.42
CA GLN A 101 11.29 -4.39 -14.26
C GLN A 101 12.54 -5.18 -14.65
N THR A 102 13.60 -4.47 -15.03
CA THR A 102 14.87 -5.05 -15.47
C THR A 102 15.67 -5.69 -14.33
N THR A 103 16.70 -6.46 -14.67
CA THR A 103 17.62 -7.07 -13.70
C THR A 103 18.32 -6.02 -12.84
N GLU A 104 18.64 -4.87 -13.43
CA GLU A 104 19.30 -3.74 -12.77
C GLU A 104 18.39 -3.14 -11.68
N ILE A 105 17.12 -2.84 -12.01
CA ILE A 105 16.13 -2.33 -11.06
C ILE A 105 15.94 -3.32 -9.91
N ARG A 106 15.80 -4.61 -10.23
CA ARG A 106 15.60 -5.68 -9.22
C ARG A 106 16.81 -5.79 -8.29
N THR A 107 18.02 -5.74 -8.83
CA THR A 107 19.26 -5.78 -8.06
C THR A 107 19.39 -4.57 -7.14
N LEU A 108 19.13 -3.36 -7.66
CA LEU A 108 19.18 -2.12 -6.89
C LEU A 108 18.25 -2.16 -5.66
N ARG A 109 17.00 -2.59 -5.85
CA ARG A 109 16.03 -2.77 -4.76
C ARG A 109 16.46 -3.85 -3.77
N LEU A 110 16.99 -4.97 -4.27
CA LEU A 110 17.45 -6.07 -3.43
C LEU A 110 18.63 -5.66 -2.53
N ASP A 111 19.62 -4.97 -3.10
CA ASP A 111 20.81 -4.53 -2.37
C ASP A 111 20.48 -3.46 -1.34
N PHE A 112 19.58 -2.52 -1.66
CA PHE A 112 19.06 -1.58 -0.67
C PHE A 112 18.32 -2.31 0.47
N LYS A 113 17.43 -3.28 0.15
CA LYS A 113 16.69 -4.06 1.16
C LYS A 113 17.60 -4.92 2.05
N LYS A 114 18.78 -5.31 1.56
CA LYS A 114 19.82 -6.04 2.31
C LYS A 114 20.78 -5.13 3.08
N GLY A 115 20.74 -3.82 2.86
CA GLY A 115 21.69 -2.87 3.45
C GLY A 115 23.07 -2.86 2.78
N ASN A 116 23.19 -3.45 1.59
CA ASN A 116 24.42 -3.43 0.78
C ASN A 116 24.60 -2.09 0.02
N LEU A 117 23.51 -1.32 -0.11
CA LEU A 117 23.45 -0.04 -0.79
C LEU A 117 22.85 0.99 0.18
N ASP A 118 23.46 2.17 0.29
CA ASP A 118 22.89 3.25 1.08
C ASP A 118 21.70 3.94 0.36
N ALA A 119 20.95 4.74 1.12
CA ALA A 119 19.75 5.42 0.63
C ALA A 119 20.03 6.42 -0.50
N ASN A 120 21.18 7.10 -0.51
CA ASN A 120 21.51 8.10 -1.53
C ASN A 120 21.83 7.43 -2.86
N ASN A 121 22.60 6.36 -2.83
CA ASN A 121 22.94 5.58 -4.01
C ASN A 121 21.71 4.85 -4.56
N TYR A 122 20.85 4.30 -3.69
CA TYR A 122 19.55 3.74 -4.11
C TYR A 122 18.69 4.82 -4.79
N ARG A 123 18.54 5.98 -4.15
CA ARG A 123 17.74 7.07 -4.67
C ARG A 123 18.22 7.53 -6.05
N THR A 124 19.53 7.68 -6.21
CA THR A 124 20.15 8.08 -7.48
C THR A 124 19.90 7.04 -8.57
N GLY A 125 20.06 5.75 -8.28
CA GLY A 125 19.80 4.67 -9.24
C GLY A 125 18.35 4.64 -9.72
N ILE A 126 17.38 4.76 -8.80
CA ILE A 126 15.95 4.83 -9.17
C ILE A 126 15.66 6.09 -9.99
N ALA A 127 16.22 7.24 -9.61
CA ALA A 127 16.04 8.50 -10.32
C ALA A 127 16.54 8.43 -11.77
N GLU A 128 17.64 7.71 -12.05
CA GLU A 128 18.10 7.51 -13.43
C GLU A 128 17.12 6.65 -14.25
N HIS A 129 16.52 5.61 -13.66
CA HIS A 129 15.49 4.82 -14.35
C HIS A 129 14.21 5.63 -14.63
N ILE A 130 13.77 6.47 -13.69
CA ILE A 130 12.64 7.38 -13.90
C ILE A 130 12.96 8.36 -15.03
N LYS A 131 14.17 8.91 -15.06
CA LYS A 131 14.61 9.83 -16.10
C LYS A 131 14.61 9.18 -17.48
N GLN A 132 15.14 7.95 -17.58
CA GLN A 132 15.10 7.18 -18.83
C GLN A 132 13.66 6.94 -19.29
N ALA A 133 12.75 6.59 -18.38
CA ALA A 133 11.34 6.41 -18.68
C ALA A 133 10.70 7.69 -19.23
N ILE A 134 10.94 8.85 -18.63
CA ILE A 134 10.40 10.13 -19.09
C ILE A 134 10.94 10.48 -20.49
N VAL A 135 12.27 10.42 -20.69
CA VAL A 135 12.91 10.71 -21.98
C VAL A 135 12.35 9.84 -23.11
N GLU A 136 12.15 8.55 -22.84
CA GLU A 136 11.64 7.63 -23.86
C GLU A 136 10.18 7.94 -24.22
N GLN A 137 9.33 8.25 -23.23
CA GLN A 137 7.95 8.63 -23.49
C GLN A 137 7.83 9.95 -24.25
N GLU A 138 8.70 10.92 -23.97
CA GLU A 138 8.77 12.17 -24.74
C GLU A 138 9.17 11.89 -26.19
N ARG A 139 10.19 11.04 -26.40
CA ARG A 139 10.63 10.62 -27.74
C ARG A 139 9.52 9.92 -28.53
N LEU A 140 8.69 9.13 -27.85
CA LEU A 140 7.52 8.47 -28.44
C LEU A 140 6.34 9.42 -28.70
N GLY A 141 6.41 10.66 -28.20
CA GLY A 141 5.37 11.66 -28.41
C GLY A 141 4.11 11.47 -27.55
N LEU A 142 4.17 10.74 -26.44
CA LEU A 142 3.01 10.52 -25.55
C LEU A 142 2.51 11.82 -24.91
N ASP A 143 1.21 11.95 -24.65
CA ASP A 143 0.60 13.19 -24.13
C ASP A 143 0.59 13.29 -22.60
N VAL A 144 0.37 12.16 -21.92
CA VAL A 144 0.39 12.04 -20.46
C VAL A 144 1.33 10.92 -20.05
N LEU A 145 2.31 11.23 -19.21
CA LEU A 145 3.42 10.34 -18.89
C LEU A 145 3.23 9.64 -17.54
N VAL A 146 4.00 8.58 -17.32
CA VAL A 146 4.15 7.86 -16.05
C VAL A 146 5.62 7.79 -15.68
N HIS A 147 5.96 7.63 -14.40
CA HIS A 147 7.36 7.51 -13.98
C HIS A 147 7.92 6.07 -14.08
N GLY A 148 7.06 5.09 -14.36
CA GLY A 148 7.47 3.70 -14.59
C GLY A 148 7.58 2.82 -13.33
N GLU A 149 7.39 3.38 -12.14
CA GLU A 149 7.30 2.65 -10.86
C GLU A 149 8.52 1.76 -10.53
N ALA A 150 9.72 2.20 -10.92
CA ALA A 150 10.96 1.46 -10.69
C ALA A 150 11.23 1.19 -9.19
N GLU A 151 10.80 2.08 -8.31
CA GLU A 151 10.92 1.97 -6.86
C GLU A 151 10.02 0.88 -6.26
N ARG A 152 8.97 0.44 -6.97
CA ARG A 152 7.92 -0.43 -6.43
C ARG A 152 8.11 -1.87 -6.86
N ASN A 153 8.27 -2.77 -5.90
CA ASN A 153 8.28 -4.20 -6.18
C ASN A 153 6.88 -4.75 -6.43
N ASP A 154 5.92 -4.35 -5.59
CA ASP A 154 4.54 -4.81 -5.60
C ASP A 154 3.64 -3.65 -5.16
N MET A 155 2.46 -3.53 -5.79
CA MET A 155 1.56 -2.39 -5.61
C MET A 155 0.86 -2.37 -4.24
N VAL A 156 0.94 -3.43 -3.44
CA VAL A 156 0.36 -3.49 -2.09
C VAL A 156 1.46 -3.55 -1.03
N GLU A 157 2.54 -4.32 -1.23
CA GLU A 157 3.70 -4.32 -0.32
C GLU A 157 4.30 -2.91 -0.19
N TYR A 158 4.41 -2.16 -1.30
CA TYR A 158 5.00 -0.83 -1.30
C TYR A 158 4.22 0.18 -0.42
N PHE A 159 2.89 0.20 -0.52
CA PHE A 159 2.08 1.07 0.33
C PHE A 159 2.09 0.63 1.78
N GLY A 160 1.90 -0.68 2.04
CA GLY A 160 1.90 -1.17 3.41
C GLY A 160 3.22 -0.92 4.14
N GLU A 161 4.37 -0.94 3.45
CA GLU A 161 5.69 -0.64 4.06
C GLU A 161 5.78 0.81 4.58
N HIS A 162 4.88 1.70 4.12
CA HIS A 162 4.82 3.11 4.52
C HIS A 162 3.55 3.47 5.31
N LEU A 163 2.73 2.49 5.69
CA LEU A 163 1.53 2.69 6.49
C LEU A 163 1.71 2.07 7.88
N ASP A 164 1.32 2.81 8.91
CA ASP A 164 1.16 2.24 10.25
C ASP A 164 0.04 1.19 10.24
N GLY A 165 0.07 0.29 11.24
CA GLY A 165 -0.92 -0.78 11.36
C GLY A 165 -0.66 -1.99 10.46
N PHE A 166 0.38 -1.97 9.63
CA PHE A 166 0.84 -3.11 8.83
C PHE A 166 2.08 -3.78 9.41
N VAL A 167 2.20 -5.09 9.19
CA VAL A 167 3.44 -5.85 9.38
C VAL A 167 3.71 -6.80 8.22
N PHE A 168 4.98 -7.20 8.10
CA PHE A 168 5.49 -7.99 7.00
C PHE A 168 6.17 -9.24 7.47
N THR A 169 5.88 -10.34 6.79
CA THR A 169 6.59 -11.60 7.00
C THR A 169 7.86 -11.66 6.13
N GLN A 170 8.81 -12.52 6.51
CA GLN A 170 9.93 -12.86 5.62
C GLN A 170 9.56 -14.02 4.68
N ASN A 171 8.83 -15.02 5.20
CA ASN A 171 8.54 -16.29 4.51
C ASN A 171 7.05 -16.68 4.56
N GLY A 172 6.13 -15.73 4.77
CA GLY A 172 4.69 -15.98 4.79
C GLY A 172 4.10 -16.06 3.37
N TRP A 173 4.62 -16.98 2.57
CA TRP A 173 4.21 -17.15 1.18
C TRP A 173 2.89 -17.90 1.06
N VAL A 174 2.04 -17.45 0.15
CA VAL A 174 0.77 -18.09 -0.22
C VAL A 174 0.79 -18.30 -1.73
N GLN A 175 0.45 -19.51 -2.17
CA GLN A 175 0.30 -19.78 -3.60
C GLN A 175 -0.83 -18.92 -4.17
N SER A 176 -0.57 -18.23 -5.28
CA SER A 176 -1.55 -17.39 -5.97
C SER A 176 -1.97 -18.01 -7.30
N TYR A 177 -1.02 -18.31 -8.19
CA TYR A 177 -1.33 -18.89 -9.50
C TYR A 177 -0.18 -19.75 -10.04
N GLY A 178 -0.44 -21.04 -10.28
CA GLY A 178 0.61 -21.98 -10.69
C GLY A 178 1.74 -22.03 -9.66
N SER A 179 2.98 -21.77 -10.07
CA SER A 179 4.13 -21.66 -9.15
C SER A 179 4.34 -20.25 -8.58
N ARG A 180 3.51 -19.26 -8.96
CA ARG A 180 3.59 -17.89 -8.42
C ARG A 180 3.04 -17.87 -7.00
N CYS A 181 3.88 -17.45 -6.07
CA CYS A 181 3.47 -17.15 -4.70
C CYS A 181 3.46 -15.63 -4.47
N VAL A 182 2.61 -15.20 -3.56
CA VAL A 182 2.57 -13.84 -3.03
C VAL A 182 2.88 -13.88 -1.54
N LYS A 183 3.28 -12.74 -1.00
CA LYS A 183 3.58 -12.60 0.44
C LYS A 183 2.76 -11.42 0.96
N PRO A 184 1.46 -11.63 1.24
CA PRO A 184 0.54 -10.56 1.60
C PRO A 184 1.02 -9.83 2.86
N PRO A 185 0.90 -8.50 2.92
CA PRO A 185 1.01 -7.77 4.18
C PRO A 185 -0.07 -8.22 5.16
N ILE A 186 0.14 -7.99 6.46
CA ILE A 186 -0.85 -8.31 7.49
C ILE A 186 -1.23 -7.02 8.19
N VAL A 187 -2.53 -6.71 8.22
CA VAL A 187 -3.07 -5.61 9.03
C VAL A 187 -3.15 -6.10 10.47
N ILE A 188 -2.53 -5.39 11.41
CA ILE A 188 -2.52 -5.74 12.84
C ILE A 188 -3.18 -4.70 13.73
N GLY A 189 -3.20 -3.44 13.29
CA GLY A 189 -3.75 -2.31 14.03
C GLY A 189 -4.39 -1.26 13.15
N ASP A 190 -4.76 -0.14 13.76
CA ASP A 190 -5.37 0.99 13.06
C ASP A 190 -4.38 1.63 12.11
N ILE A 191 -4.86 1.98 10.92
CA ILE A 191 -4.01 2.39 9.80
C ILE A 191 -3.92 3.91 9.71
N SER A 192 -2.69 4.43 9.69
CA SER A 192 -2.36 5.82 9.42
C SER A 192 -1.18 5.94 8.47
N ARG A 193 -1.07 7.10 7.81
CA ARG A 193 0.07 7.45 6.95
C ARG A 193 0.98 8.44 7.70
N PRO A 194 2.15 8.03 8.20
CA PRO A 194 3.04 8.91 8.95
C PRO A 194 3.80 9.92 8.07
N ALA A 195 4.03 9.60 6.79
CA ALA A 195 4.79 10.43 5.85
C ALA A 195 4.32 10.23 4.40
N PRO A 196 4.60 11.19 3.49
CA PRO A 196 4.41 11.00 2.05
C PRO A 196 5.09 9.75 1.51
N ILE A 197 4.37 9.02 0.66
CA ILE A 197 4.81 7.72 0.14
C ILE A 197 5.45 7.88 -1.24
N THR A 198 4.75 8.55 -2.15
CA THR A 198 5.03 8.57 -3.60
C THR A 198 5.43 9.95 -4.12
N VAL A 199 5.20 10.99 -3.32
CA VAL A 199 5.34 12.40 -3.71
C VAL A 199 6.74 12.73 -4.20
N GLU A 200 7.79 12.19 -3.56
CA GLU A 200 9.18 12.44 -3.98
C GLU A 200 9.42 12.03 -5.44
N TRP A 201 9.00 10.82 -5.80
CA TRP A 201 9.19 10.26 -7.13
C TRP A 201 8.34 10.96 -8.18
N ALA A 202 7.07 11.23 -7.85
CA ALA A 202 6.16 11.94 -8.74
C ALA A 202 6.67 13.37 -9.03
N LYS A 203 7.15 14.08 -7.99
CA LYS A 203 7.72 15.42 -8.13
C LYS A 203 8.99 15.42 -8.97
N TYR A 204 9.89 14.46 -8.74
CA TYR A 204 11.10 14.33 -9.54
C TYR A 204 10.74 14.03 -11.01
N ALA A 205 9.86 13.08 -11.27
CA ALA A 205 9.41 12.75 -12.63
C ALA A 205 8.79 13.95 -13.35
N GLN A 206 7.89 14.68 -12.68
CA GLN A 206 7.28 15.90 -13.23
C GLN A 206 8.30 17.01 -13.48
N SER A 207 9.40 17.08 -12.73
CA SER A 207 10.44 18.10 -12.94
C SER A 207 11.27 17.89 -14.22
N LEU A 208 11.15 16.72 -14.86
CA LEU A 208 11.92 16.35 -16.04
C LEU A 208 11.20 16.65 -17.37
N THR A 209 9.95 17.09 -17.33
CA THR A 209 9.12 17.31 -18.51
C THR A 209 8.06 18.38 -18.27
N ASP A 210 7.67 19.11 -19.32
CA ASP A 210 6.54 20.04 -19.30
C ASP A 210 5.19 19.33 -19.48
N LYS A 211 5.20 18.05 -19.90
CA LYS A 211 3.98 17.25 -20.05
C LYS A 211 3.49 16.76 -18.69
N PRO A 212 2.17 16.56 -18.51
CA PRO A 212 1.64 16.08 -17.25
C PRO A 212 2.09 14.64 -16.96
N VAL A 213 2.59 14.40 -15.74
CA VAL A 213 2.95 13.08 -15.23
C VAL A 213 1.88 12.59 -14.26
N LYS A 214 1.49 11.31 -14.36
CA LYS A 214 0.53 10.68 -13.43
C LYS A 214 1.16 10.44 -12.06
N GLY A 215 0.46 10.83 -11.01
CA GLY A 215 0.61 10.21 -9.68
C GLY A 215 -0.05 8.83 -9.68
N MET A 216 0.61 7.83 -9.12
CA MET A 216 0.17 6.43 -9.19
C MET A 216 -0.08 5.89 -7.78
N LEU A 217 -1.32 5.51 -7.47
CA LEU A 217 -1.71 4.96 -6.17
C LEU A 217 -2.48 3.64 -6.33
N THR A 218 -2.34 2.77 -5.34
CA THR A 218 -3.25 1.63 -5.18
C THR A 218 -4.42 2.04 -4.31
N GLY A 219 -5.63 1.66 -4.69
CA GLY A 219 -6.86 1.97 -3.98
C GLY A 219 -7.00 1.25 -2.64
N PRO A 220 -7.84 1.79 -1.74
CA PRO A 220 -8.02 1.24 -0.41
C PRO A 220 -8.60 -0.18 -0.39
N VAL A 221 -9.47 -0.55 -1.34
CA VAL A 221 -10.10 -1.88 -1.37
C VAL A 221 -9.09 -2.93 -1.79
N THR A 222 -8.19 -2.65 -2.73
CA THR A 222 -7.16 -3.57 -3.21
C THR A 222 -6.05 -3.74 -2.19
N ILE A 223 -5.59 -2.67 -1.54
CA ILE A 223 -4.66 -2.79 -0.41
C ILE A 223 -5.25 -3.71 0.67
N LEU A 224 -6.54 -3.56 0.99
CA LEU A 224 -7.24 -4.42 1.94
C LEU A 224 -7.36 -5.87 1.42
N CYS A 225 -7.86 -6.07 0.21
CA CYS A 225 -8.20 -7.39 -0.33
C CYS A 225 -6.97 -8.25 -0.61
N TRP A 226 -5.82 -7.63 -0.86
CA TRP A 226 -4.55 -8.33 -1.10
C TRP A 226 -3.64 -8.35 0.14
N SER A 227 -4.19 -7.96 1.30
CA SER A 227 -3.57 -8.14 2.62
C SER A 227 -4.36 -9.17 3.44
N PHE A 228 -3.73 -9.72 4.48
CA PHE A 228 -4.47 -10.42 5.53
C PHE A 228 -5.13 -9.39 6.45
N PRO A 229 -6.47 -9.30 6.49
CA PRO A 229 -7.15 -8.30 7.28
C PRO A 229 -7.16 -8.68 8.76
N ARG A 230 -7.40 -7.67 9.61
CA ARG A 230 -7.82 -7.87 10.99
C ARG A 230 -9.23 -8.47 11.04
N GLU A 231 -9.47 -9.30 12.04
CA GLU A 231 -10.76 -9.97 12.26
C GLU A 231 -11.58 -9.31 13.39
N ASP A 232 -10.98 -8.38 14.14
CA ASP A 232 -11.60 -7.69 15.29
C ASP A 232 -12.41 -6.44 14.90
N VAL A 233 -12.31 -5.99 13.65
CA VAL A 233 -13.07 -4.86 13.09
C VAL A 233 -13.61 -5.21 11.70
N SER A 234 -14.62 -4.48 11.21
CA SER A 234 -15.18 -4.74 9.89
C SER A 234 -14.20 -4.39 8.77
N ARG A 235 -14.31 -5.09 7.63
CA ARG A 235 -13.57 -4.75 6.41
C ARG A 235 -13.83 -3.30 5.96
N GLU A 236 -15.04 -2.80 6.16
CA GLU A 236 -15.42 -1.42 5.86
C GLU A 236 -14.61 -0.42 6.70
N THR A 237 -14.46 -0.67 8.01
CA THR A 237 -13.63 0.14 8.90
C THR A 237 -12.19 0.19 8.40
N ILE A 238 -11.61 -0.97 8.07
CA ILE A 238 -10.22 -1.05 7.57
C ILE A 238 -10.08 -0.28 6.24
N ALA A 239 -11.00 -0.49 5.29
CA ALA A 239 -11.00 0.21 4.01
C ALA A 239 -11.09 1.73 4.18
N LYS A 240 -11.92 2.22 5.11
CA LYS A 240 -12.03 3.66 5.42
C LYS A 240 -10.76 4.23 6.03
N GLN A 241 -10.07 3.49 6.91
CA GLN A 241 -8.78 3.92 7.45
C GLN A 241 -7.73 4.06 6.34
N ILE A 242 -7.63 3.06 5.45
CA ILE A 242 -6.73 3.13 4.28
C ILE A 242 -7.14 4.30 3.36
N ALA A 243 -8.43 4.51 3.13
CA ALA A 243 -8.91 5.60 2.29
C ALA A 243 -8.55 6.98 2.86
N LEU A 244 -8.62 7.17 4.18
CA LEU A 244 -8.17 8.40 4.84
C LEU A 244 -6.67 8.62 4.69
N ALA A 245 -5.86 7.56 4.84
CA ALA A 245 -4.42 7.60 4.63
C ALA A 245 -4.07 7.97 3.17
N LEU A 246 -4.74 7.35 2.19
CA LEU A 246 -4.53 7.66 0.77
C LEU A 246 -5.09 9.03 0.38
N ARG A 247 -6.13 9.53 1.03
CA ARG A 247 -6.63 10.90 0.83
C ARG A 247 -5.56 11.94 1.12
N ASP A 248 -4.75 11.72 2.17
CA ASP A 248 -3.62 12.61 2.48
C ASP A 248 -2.53 12.52 1.41
N GLU A 249 -2.26 11.32 0.90
CA GLU A 249 -1.30 11.13 -0.19
C GLU A 249 -1.75 11.82 -1.49
N VAL A 250 -3.04 11.71 -1.84
CA VAL A 250 -3.64 12.42 -2.98
C VAL A 250 -3.52 13.94 -2.82
N ALA A 251 -3.79 14.46 -1.61
CA ALA A 251 -3.67 15.89 -1.32
C ALA A 251 -2.22 16.37 -1.43
N ASP A 252 -1.25 15.60 -0.94
CA ASP A 252 0.17 15.94 -1.04
C ASP A 252 0.68 15.88 -2.49
N LEU A 253 0.21 14.92 -3.29
CA LEU A 253 0.50 14.86 -4.73
C LEU A 253 -0.05 16.10 -5.45
N GLU A 254 -1.30 16.48 -5.18
CA GLU A 254 -1.89 17.70 -5.76
C GLU A 254 -1.09 18.95 -5.36
N ALA A 255 -0.73 19.07 -4.07
CA ALA A 255 0.07 20.17 -3.54
C ALA A 255 1.48 20.23 -4.14
N ALA A 256 2.04 19.09 -4.54
CA ALA A 256 3.31 18.98 -5.25
C ALA A 256 3.21 19.31 -6.75
N GLY A 257 2.02 19.65 -7.26
CA GLY A 257 1.79 20.03 -8.65
C GLY A 257 1.32 18.88 -9.54
N ILE A 258 1.11 17.68 -9.00
CA ILE A 258 0.68 16.50 -9.76
C ILE A 258 -0.82 16.61 -10.04
N GLY A 259 -1.16 16.97 -11.27
CA GLY A 259 -2.54 17.27 -11.66
C GLY A 259 -3.37 16.08 -12.14
N ILE A 260 -2.73 14.96 -12.49
CA ILE A 260 -3.38 13.73 -12.93
C ILE A 260 -2.96 12.63 -11.96
N ILE A 261 -3.92 12.03 -11.26
CA ILE A 261 -3.66 10.99 -10.26
C ILE A 261 -4.53 9.78 -10.62
N GLN A 262 -3.88 8.64 -10.81
CA GLN A 262 -4.51 7.34 -11.05
C GLN A 262 -4.53 6.56 -9.74
N ILE A 263 -5.70 5.99 -9.43
CA ILE A 263 -5.93 5.15 -8.26
C ILE A 263 -6.52 3.84 -8.77
N ASP A 264 -5.74 2.77 -8.69
CA ASP A 264 -6.11 1.46 -9.23
C ASP A 264 -6.74 0.58 -8.14
N GLU A 265 -7.96 0.09 -8.39
CA GLU A 265 -8.65 -0.93 -7.58
C GLU A 265 -8.66 -2.27 -8.32
#